data_AF-A0A540WXA4-F1
#
_entry.id   AF-A0A540WXA4-F1
#
_cell.length_a   1.000
_cell.length_b   1.000
_cell.length_c   1.000
_cell.angle_alpha   90.00
_cell.angle_beta   90.00
_cell.angle_gamma   90.00
#
_symmetry.space_group_name_H-M   'P 1'
#
loop_
_entity.id
_entity.type
_entity.pdbx_description
1 polymer ?
#
loop_
_entity_poly.entity_id
_entity_poly.type
_entity_poly.pdbx_seq_one_letter_code
_entity_poly.pdbx_strand_id
1 'polypeptide(L)'
;MEIGEEVAVSEFVSEEVHNEKTCPWHEQGDAHSQKMLLQNPDDDAVGGMAATDGGVLGRKMKAAKNLEPAADKVSLLFKKGEVVTYGTVKRPKLIQTYAEDKEEEEYPLQYAPHHLIPGNESLKGSSVVPFMGDDNCIADYLPDKGGPAMSSYIKKGYSIGYDVNAAENGEWLPSPYALSNCNEWPADLGLKYLKKRKDDVLGEETEAFKPAYVAAAIEASGGRQFHMRHKPYSDKARAILQSIGERLAVMATESCSIAMESKAENEDRFAPPLGLTARLNSLSESLRGLLTKSVWRPPLYTDSLTQDYADEMVGIGKFTRSKAKGSVTRIL
;
A
#
# COMPACT_ATOMS: atom_id res chain seq x y z
N MET A 1 14.20 26.67 -1.24
CA MET A 1 13.51 26.12 -0.06
C MET A 1 13.18 24.68 -0.42
N GLU A 2 13.97 23.73 0.07
CA GLU A 2 13.78 22.29 -0.15
C GLU A 2 12.59 21.84 0.71
N ILE A 3 11.38 22.04 0.19
CA ILE A 3 10.15 21.73 0.90
C ILE A 3 9.94 20.22 0.82
N GLY A 4 10.21 19.55 1.94
CA GLY A 4 10.07 18.11 2.12
C GLY A 4 11.42 17.38 2.17
N GLU A 5 12.35 17.86 3.00
CA GLU A 5 12.82 17.18 4.23
C GLU A 5 12.72 15.64 4.19
N GLU A 6 13.69 14.93 4.75
CA GLU A 6 13.66 13.49 5.05
C GLU A 6 12.58 13.18 6.12
N VAL A 7 11.35 13.69 5.91
CA VAL A 7 10.31 13.86 6.91
C VAL A 7 9.92 12.50 7.48
N ALA A 8 10.17 12.38 8.79
CA ALA A 8 9.68 11.39 9.74
C ALA A 8 10.31 9.99 9.77
N VAL A 9 11.09 9.55 8.77
CA VAL A 9 11.88 8.29 8.93
C VAL A 9 13.18 8.55 9.69
N SER A 10 13.73 9.76 9.62
CA SER A 10 14.97 10.13 10.32
C SER A 10 14.87 10.02 11.84
N GLU A 11 13.68 10.18 12.45
CA GLU A 11 13.50 9.93 13.90
C GLU A 11 13.62 8.44 14.26
N PHE A 12 13.34 7.54 13.31
CA PHE A 12 13.49 6.09 13.46
C PHE A 12 14.84 5.56 13.00
N VAL A 13 15.58 6.33 12.22
CA VAL A 13 16.89 5.94 11.64
C VAL A 13 17.99 6.94 12.03
N SER A 14 17.79 7.71 13.10
CA SER A 14 18.82 8.60 13.65
C SER A 14 20.02 7.78 14.13
N GLU A 15 21.24 8.30 13.96
CA GLU A 15 22.45 7.68 14.52
C GLU A 15 22.40 7.56 16.05
N GLU A 16 21.58 8.38 16.72
CA GLU A 16 21.30 8.26 18.14
C GLU A 16 20.57 6.93 18.43
N VAL A 17 21.26 5.99 19.08
CA VAL A 17 20.77 4.63 19.33
C VAL A 17 19.49 4.62 20.19
N HIS A 18 19.39 5.52 21.18
CA HIS A 18 18.24 5.65 22.08
C HIS A 18 17.99 7.09 22.49
N ASN A 19 16.71 7.48 22.51
CA ASN A 19 16.25 8.78 23.01
C ASN A 19 14.93 8.56 23.74
N GLU A 20 14.83 9.01 25.00
CA GLU A 20 13.66 8.77 25.85
C GLU A 20 12.36 9.32 25.26
N LYS A 21 12.44 10.40 24.47
CA LYS A 21 11.27 11.00 23.81
C LYS A 21 10.80 10.21 22.60
N THR A 22 11.69 9.41 22.00
CA THR A 22 11.39 8.62 20.80
C THR A 22 11.41 7.11 21.05
N CYS A 23 11.67 6.67 22.27
CA CYS A 23 11.69 5.26 22.62
C CYS A 23 10.24 4.75 22.82
N PRO A 24 9.81 3.71 22.07
CA PRO A 24 8.46 3.15 22.19
C PRO A 24 8.08 2.60 23.57
N TRP A 25 9.07 2.25 24.42
CA TRP A 25 8.84 1.77 25.78
C TRP A 25 8.61 2.89 26.81
N HIS A 26 8.94 4.13 26.49
CA HIS A 26 8.72 5.27 27.39
C HIS A 26 7.28 5.81 27.33
N GLU A 27 6.52 5.44 26.29
CA GLU A 27 5.10 5.75 26.19
C GLU A 27 4.28 4.78 27.07
N GLN A 28 3.55 5.34 28.03
CA GLN A 28 2.66 4.58 28.91
C GLN A 28 1.28 4.40 28.28
N GLY A 29 0.66 3.25 28.51
CA GLY A 29 -0.69 2.96 28.07
C GLY A 29 -1.17 1.60 28.60
N ASP A 30 -2.41 1.25 28.27
CA ASP A 30 -2.96 -0.05 28.62
C ASP A 30 -2.50 -1.09 27.60
N ALA A 31 -1.87 -2.16 28.08
CA ALA A 31 -1.60 -3.29 27.21
C ALA A 31 -2.87 -4.09 26.95
N HIS A 32 -3.04 -4.55 25.72
CA HIS A 32 -4.20 -5.32 25.29
C HIS A 32 -3.78 -6.72 24.85
N SER A 33 -4.70 -7.69 24.97
CA SER A 33 -4.51 -9.05 24.45
C SER A 33 -5.19 -9.22 23.07
N GLN A 34 -5.18 -8.20 22.23
CA GLN A 34 -5.89 -8.22 20.96
C GLN A 34 -5.06 -8.95 19.91
N LYS A 35 -5.65 -9.96 19.27
CA LYS A 35 -5.03 -10.62 18.11
C LYS A 35 -4.94 -9.63 16.94
N MET A 36 -3.79 -9.56 16.29
CA MET A 36 -3.68 -8.81 15.03
C MET A 36 -4.48 -9.56 13.96
N LEU A 37 -5.50 -8.89 13.42
CA LEU A 37 -6.28 -9.45 12.33
C LEU A 37 -5.48 -9.35 11.04
N LEU A 38 -5.48 -10.43 10.25
CA LEU A 38 -4.96 -10.39 8.88
C LEU A 38 -5.73 -9.38 8.04
N GLN A 39 -5.02 -8.81 7.09
CA GLN A 39 -5.65 -8.29 5.89
C GLN A 39 -6.25 -9.48 5.12
N ASN A 40 -7.56 -9.40 4.79
CA ASN A 40 -8.18 -10.46 4.01
C ASN A 40 -7.45 -10.60 2.67
N PRO A 41 -7.15 -11.83 2.21
CA PRO A 41 -6.46 -12.02 0.95
C PRO A 41 -7.24 -11.35 -0.20
N ASP A 42 -8.57 -11.36 -0.21
CA ASP A 42 -9.35 -10.69 -1.26
C ASP A 42 -9.29 -9.15 -1.22
N ASP A 43 -8.74 -8.55 -0.16
CA ASP A 43 -8.57 -7.09 -0.09
C ASP A 43 -7.33 -6.63 -0.89
N ASP A 44 -6.41 -7.54 -1.28
CA ASP A 44 -5.19 -7.23 -2.10
C ASP A 44 -4.66 -8.37 -3.02
N ALA A 45 -5.25 -9.57 -3.03
CA ALA A 45 -4.71 -10.76 -3.69
C ALA A 45 -5.36 -11.14 -5.02
N VAL A 46 -4.65 -12.01 -5.74
CA VAL A 46 -4.95 -12.51 -7.08
C VAL A 46 -6.15 -13.47 -7.04
N GLY A 47 -7.34 -12.90 -7.25
CA GLY A 47 -8.61 -13.62 -7.36
C GLY A 47 -9.64 -12.71 -8.04
N GLY A 48 -10.67 -13.27 -8.66
CA GLY A 48 -11.75 -12.46 -9.27
C GLY A 48 -12.28 -11.46 -8.25
N MET A 49 -12.22 -10.18 -8.61
CA MET A 49 -12.43 -9.07 -7.68
C MET A 49 -13.87 -9.06 -7.15
N ALA A 50 -14.00 -9.06 -5.82
CA ALA A 50 -15.28 -9.01 -5.12
C ALA A 50 -15.91 -7.61 -5.21
N ALA A 51 -17.23 -7.49 -5.01
CA ALA A 51 -17.92 -6.21 -4.96
C ALA A 51 -17.34 -5.32 -3.84
N THR A 52 -16.85 -4.14 -4.21
CA THR A 52 -15.90 -3.32 -3.45
C THR A 52 -16.59 -2.40 -2.44
N ASP A 53 -17.10 -2.95 -1.34
CA ASP A 53 -17.30 -2.14 -0.13
C ASP A 53 -15.94 -1.76 0.53
N GLY A 54 -14.84 -2.30 -0.02
CA GLY A 54 -13.48 -2.07 0.44
C GLY A 54 -13.06 -3.02 1.56
N GLY A 55 -13.82 -4.09 1.80
CA GLY A 55 -13.49 -5.09 2.81
C GLY A 55 -13.52 -4.52 4.22
N VAL A 56 -12.64 -5.02 5.10
CA VAL A 56 -12.60 -4.56 6.49
C VAL A 56 -12.09 -3.12 6.56
N LEU A 57 -11.08 -2.78 5.76
CA LEU A 57 -10.47 -1.45 5.74
C LEU A 57 -11.48 -0.39 5.27
N GLY A 58 -12.15 -0.61 4.14
CA GLY A 58 -13.14 0.34 3.59
C GLY A 58 -14.28 0.63 4.55
N ARG A 59 -14.80 -0.40 5.25
CA ARG A 59 -15.81 -0.22 6.30
C ARG A 59 -15.31 0.61 7.48
N LYS A 60 -14.07 0.37 7.94
CA LYS A 60 -13.46 1.14 9.04
C LYS A 60 -13.18 2.59 8.65
N MET A 61 -12.71 2.83 7.43
CA MET A 61 -12.54 4.18 6.89
C MET A 61 -13.87 4.93 6.85
N LYS A 62 -14.94 4.32 6.33
CA LYS A 62 -16.29 4.90 6.32
C LYS A 62 -16.80 5.20 7.73
N ALA A 63 -16.61 4.28 8.67
CA ALA A 63 -16.98 4.48 10.07
C ALA A 63 -16.22 5.66 10.72
N ALA A 64 -14.95 5.85 10.35
CA ALA A 64 -14.13 6.98 10.78
C ALA A 64 -14.42 8.29 10.01
N LYS A 65 -15.46 8.32 9.16
CA LYS A 65 -15.80 9.46 8.28
C LYS A 65 -14.69 9.83 7.28
N ASN A 66 -13.79 8.90 6.99
CA ASN A 66 -12.88 8.98 5.85
C ASN A 66 -13.62 8.46 4.62
N LEU A 67 -14.24 9.38 3.88
CA LEU A 67 -15.09 9.09 2.74
C LEU A 67 -14.31 9.13 1.43
N GLU A 68 -14.81 8.38 0.44
CA GLU A 68 -14.31 8.41 -0.94
C GLU A 68 -14.39 9.84 -1.50
N PRO A 69 -13.45 10.26 -2.37
CA PRO A 69 -13.58 11.51 -3.10
C PRO A 69 -14.86 11.56 -3.94
N ALA A 70 -15.33 12.77 -4.27
CA ALA A 70 -16.64 12.97 -4.88
C ALA A 70 -16.73 12.60 -6.37
N ALA A 71 -15.60 12.48 -7.07
CA ALA A 71 -15.59 12.22 -8.51
C ALA A 71 -15.95 10.75 -8.80
N ASP A 72 -17.04 10.51 -9.51
CA ASP A 72 -17.52 9.18 -9.89
C ASP A 72 -17.37 8.89 -11.38
N LYS A 73 -16.79 9.84 -12.14
CA LYS A 73 -16.55 9.74 -13.58
C LYS A 73 -15.28 10.48 -14.03
N VAL A 74 -14.81 10.14 -15.23
CA VAL A 74 -13.73 10.83 -15.97
C VAL A 74 -14.13 11.03 -17.44
N SER A 75 -13.71 12.12 -18.07
CA SER A 75 -13.97 12.39 -19.49
C SER A 75 -12.77 12.03 -20.35
N LEU A 76 -12.97 11.28 -21.45
CA LEU A 76 -11.92 10.83 -22.36
C LEU A 76 -12.39 10.85 -23.82
N LEU A 77 -11.46 11.05 -24.77
CA LEU A 77 -11.69 10.95 -26.21
C LEU A 77 -11.68 9.49 -26.71
N PHE A 78 -12.44 8.63 -26.05
CA PHE A 78 -12.59 7.24 -26.46
C PHE A 78 -14.06 6.89 -26.45
N LYS A 79 -14.45 5.90 -27.25
CA LYS A 79 -15.76 5.26 -27.17
C LYS A 79 -15.67 3.77 -26.88
N LYS A 80 -16.67 3.26 -26.16
CA LYS A 80 -16.86 1.82 -25.95
C LYS A 80 -17.17 1.13 -27.28
N GLY A 81 -16.34 0.16 -27.66
CA GLY A 81 -16.45 -0.62 -28.89
C GLY A 81 -17.31 -1.88 -28.77
N GLU A 82 -17.00 -2.91 -29.54
CA GLU A 82 -17.73 -4.18 -29.54
C GLU A 82 -17.34 -5.08 -28.36
N VAL A 83 -18.32 -5.79 -27.79
CA VAL A 83 -18.06 -6.91 -26.88
C VAL A 83 -17.75 -8.15 -27.71
N VAL A 84 -16.49 -8.57 -27.69
CA VAL A 84 -16.04 -9.74 -28.43
C VAL A 84 -15.99 -10.96 -27.50
N THR A 85 -16.65 -12.04 -27.91
CA THR A 85 -16.56 -13.34 -27.23
C THR A 85 -15.46 -14.19 -27.86
N TYR A 86 -14.52 -14.68 -27.06
CA TYR A 86 -13.41 -15.49 -27.55
C TYR A 86 -13.43 -16.93 -27.08
N GLY A 87 -13.34 -17.83 -28.07
CA GLY A 87 -12.95 -19.23 -27.94
C GLY A 87 -14.10 -20.25 -27.80
N THR A 88 -13.85 -21.47 -28.28
CA THR A 88 -14.61 -22.71 -28.02
C THR A 88 -14.11 -23.47 -26.78
N VAL A 89 -13.21 -22.88 -26.00
CA VAL A 89 -12.64 -23.48 -24.78
C VAL A 89 -13.72 -23.56 -23.69
N LYS A 90 -13.59 -24.48 -22.73
CA LYS A 90 -14.55 -24.75 -21.62
C LYS A 90 -15.07 -23.51 -20.86
N ARG A 91 -14.46 -22.34 -21.01
CA ARG A 91 -14.94 -21.05 -20.48
C ARG A 91 -14.74 -19.94 -21.53
N PRO A 92 -15.78 -19.49 -22.25
CA PRO A 92 -15.69 -18.34 -23.15
C PRO A 92 -15.30 -17.09 -22.35
N LYS A 93 -14.50 -16.21 -22.96
CA LYS A 93 -14.12 -14.92 -22.36
C LYS A 93 -14.75 -13.78 -23.14
N LEU A 94 -15.43 -12.89 -22.43
CA LEU A 94 -15.96 -11.64 -22.98
C LEU A 94 -14.89 -10.56 -22.83
N ILE A 95 -14.66 -9.79 -23.88
CA ILE A 95 -13.71 -8.68 -23.89
C ILE A 95 -14.38 -7.48 -24.55
N GLN A 96 -14.30 -6.33 -23.90
CA GLN A 96 -14.70 -5.04 -24.45
C GLN A 96 -13.54 -4.41 -25.22
N THR A 97 -13.77 -3.82 -26.40
CA THR A 97 -12.77 -2.98 -27.08
C THR A 97 -13.08 -1.49 -26.91
N TYR A 98 -12.11 -0.64 -27.21
CA TYR A 98 -12.22 0.83 -27.19
C TYR A 98 -11.58 1.40 -28.46
N ALA A 99 -12.12 2.51 -28.96
CA ALA A 99 -11.57 3.25 -30.09
C ALA A 99 -11.51 4.75 -29.75
N GLU A 100 -10.49 5.45 -30.24
CA GLU A 100 -10.39 6.91 -30.08
C GLU A 100 -11.57 7.59 -30.80
N ASP A 101 -12.16 8.60 -30.17
CA ASP A 101 -13.27 9.38 -30.72
C ASP A 101 -12.94 10.87 -30.76
N LYS A 102 -13.68 11.63 -31.58
CA LYS A 102 -13.53 13.08 -31.69
C LYS A 102 -14.25 13.83 -30.58
N GLU A 103 -15.21 13.18 -29.93
CA GLU A 103 -16.02 13.73 -28.86
C GLU A 103 -15.61 13.07 -27.54
N GLU A 104 -15.65 13.83 -26.45
CA GLU A 104 -15.37 13.29 -25.12
C GLU A 104 -16.56 12.46 -24.63
N GLU A 105 -16.28 11.25 -24.14
CA GLU A 105 -17.23 10.41 -23.43
C GLU A 105 -16.89 10.33 -21.93
N GLU A 106 -17.92 10.14 -21.11
CA GLU A 106 -17.75 9.91 -19.67
C GLU A 106 -17.59 8.41 -19.37
N TYR A 107 -16.58 8.10 -18.56
CA TYR A 107 -16.28 6.78 -18.05
C TYR A 107 -16.47 6.74 -16.54
N PRO A 108 -16.99 5.65 -15.96
CA PRO A 108 -17.13 5.53 -14.52
C PRO A 108 -15.76 5.53 -13.83
N LEU A 109 -15.69 6.13 -12.64
CA LEU A 109 -14.54 6.13 -11.74
C LEU A 109 -14.95 5.49 -10.42
N GLN A 110 -14.09 4.63 -9.88
CA GLN A 110 -14.30 3.98 -8.59
C GLN A 110 -13.05 4.08 -7.74
N TYR A 111 -13.24 4.25 -6.43
CA TYR A 111 -12.18 4.25 -5.45
C TYR A 111 -12.06 2.90 -4.75
N ALA A 112 -10.83 2.55 -4.42
CA ALA A 112 -10.49 1.38 -3.62
C ALA A 112 -9.75 1.85 -2.36
N PRO A 113 -10.00 1.23 -1.19
CA PRO A 113 -9.17 1.51 -0.02
C PRO A 113 -7.81 0.84 -0.21
N HIS A 114 -6.76 1.62 -0.05
CA HIS A 114 -5.36 1.20 -0.11
C HIS A 114 -4.79 1.07 1.29
N HIS A 115 -4.15 -0.06 1.61
CA HIS A 115 -3.35 -0.17 2.82
C HIS A 115 -2.03 0.59 2.67
N LEU A 116 -1.77 1.55 3.55
CA LEU A 116 -0.53 2.32 3.58
C LEU A 116 0.64 1.47 4.09
N ILE A 117 0.38 0.62 5.08
CA ILE A 117 1.26 -0.49 5.46
C ILE A 117 0.55 -1.79 5.07
N PRO A 118 0.88 -2.38 3.91
CA PRO A 118 0.28 -3.63 3.46
C PRO A 118 0.54 -4.76 4.44
N GLY A 119 -0.52 -5.41 4.94
CA GLY A 119 -0.41 -6.48 5.92
C GLY A 119 0.33 -7.69 5.37
N ASN A 120 -0.10 -8.17 4.20
CA ASN A 120 0.46 -9.37 3.57
C ASN A 120 1.78 -9.12 2.84
N GLU A 121 1.92 -7.96 2.19
CA GLU A 121 3.05 -7.67 1.30
C GLU A 121 4.21 -6.95 2.01
N SER A 122 3.98 -6.28 3.14
CA SER A 122 5.04 -5.51 3.84
C SER A 122 5.23 -5.92 5.28
N LEU A 123 4.14 -6.01 6.06
CA LEU A 123 4.21 -6.25 7.49
C LEU A 123 4.58 -7.71 7.80
N LYS A 124 3.94 -8.67 7.13
CA LYS A 124 4.21 -10.09 7.32
C LYS A 124 5.70 -10.42 7.12
N GLY A 125 6.29 -11.07 8.11
CA GLY A 125 7.69 -11.48 8.13
C GLY A 125 8.71 -10.34 8.29
N SER A 126 8.28 -9.10 8.58
CA SER A 126 9.20 -8.00 8.91
C SER A 126 9.69 -8.10 10.36
N SER A 127 10.88 -7.56 10.65
CA SER A 127 11.51 -7.66 11.98
C SER A 127 10.82 -6.85 13.08
N VAL A 128 9.85 -5.99 12.74
CA VAL A 128 9.01 -5.31 13.73
C VAL A 128 7.95 -6.24 14.33
N VAL A 129 7.49 -7.26 13.58
CA VAL A 129 6.41 -8.17 14.00
C VAL A 129 6.65 -8.81 15.38
N PRO A 130 7.84 -9.32 15.73
CA PRO A 130 8.15 -9.84 17.07
C PRO A 130 7.84 -8.89 18.24
N PHE A 131 7.83 -7.58 18.00
CA PHE A 131 7.59 -6.55 19.02
C PHE A 131 6.13 -6.11 19.11
N MET A 132 5.24 -6.64 18.26
CA MET A 132 3.84 -6.19 18.16
C MET A 132 2.89 -6.92 19.11
N GLY A 133 3.26 -8.11 19.57
CA GLY A 133 2.48 -8.86 20.57
C GLY A 133 2.98 -10.27 20.74
N ASP A 134 2.33 -11.02 21.62
CA ASP A 134 2.67 -12.42 21.90
C ASP A 134 2.54 -13.34 20.67
N ASP A 135 2.97 -14.60 20.80
CA ASP A 135 2.98 -15.55 19.67
C ASP A 135 1.57 -15.78 19.07
N ASN A 136 0.51 -15.69 19.88
CA ASN A 136 -0.86 -15.84 19.38
C ASN A 136 -1.31 -14.61 18.60
N CYS A 137 -0.90 -13.43 19.06
CA CYS A 137 -1.19 -12.16 18.43
C CYS A 137 -0.58 -12.07 17.03
N ILE A 138 0.68 -12.48 16.88
CA ILE A 138 1.45 -12.33 15.65
C ILE A 138 1.40 -13.54 14.71
N ALA A 139 0.73 -14.62 15.10
CA ALA A 139 0.76 -15.92 14.42
C ALA A 139 0.53 -15.82 12.90
N ASP A 140 -0.38 -14.93 12.50
CA ASP A 140 -0.76 -14.76 11.10
C ASP A 140 0.21 -13.88 10.28
N TYR A 141 1.10 -13.16 10.97
CA TYR A 141 2.12 -12.28 10.40
C TYR A 141 3.51 -12.92 10.39
N LEU A 142 3.63 -14.17 10.83
CA LEU A 142 4.84 -14.96 10.69
C LEU A 142 5.13 -15.24 9.21
N PRO A 143 6.40 -15.38 8.83
CA PRO A 143 6.75 -15.71 7.45
C PRO A 143 6.22 -17.09 7.05
N ASP A 144 5.94 -17.27 5.75
CA ASP A 144 5.52 -18.55 5.21
C ASP A 144 6.60 -19.64 5.39
N LYS A 145 6.20 -20.90 5.25
CA LYS A 145 7.12 -22.05 5.37
C LYS A 145 8.37 -21.86 4.50
N GLY A 146 9.54 -21.86 5.14
CA GLY A 146 10.84 -21.64 4.50
C GLY A 146 11.42 -20.24 4.71
N GLY A 147 10.68 -19.31 5.32
CA GLY A 147 11.22 -18.04 5.82
C GLY A 147 11.99 -18.20 7.14
N PRO A 148 12.67 -17.13 7.60
CA PRO A 148 13.39 -17.14 8.86
C PRO A 148 12.45 -17.42 10.02
N ALA A 149 12.85 -18.29 10.95
CA ALA A 149 12.08 -18.53 12.16
C ALA A 149 11.95 -17.22 12.93
N MET A 150 10.72 -16.91 13.34
CA MET A 150 10.37 -15.68 14.04
C MET A 150 9.46 -16.04 15.20
N SER A 151 9.76 -15.50 16.39
CA SER A 151 8.97 -15.65 17.61
C SER A 151 8.75 -14.29 18.24
N SER A 152 7.73 -14.19 19.10
CA SER A 152 7.47 -12.96 19.83
C SER A 152 8.56 -12.64 20.85
N TYR A 153 8.88 -11.35 20.97
CA TYR A 153 9.65 -10.78 22.10
C TYR A 153 8.75 -10.22 23.20
N ILE A 154 7.43 -10.34 23.08
CA ILE A 154 6.47 -9.73 23.99
C ILE A 154 5.87 -10.79 24.93
N LYS A 155 5.71 -10.42 26.20
CA LYS A 155 5.07 -11.26 27.23
C LYS A 155 3.73 -11.82 26.77
N LYS A 156 3.44 -13.06 27.19
CA LYS A 156 2.17 -13.74 26.88
C LYS A 156 0.96 -12.92 27.34
N GLY A 157 -0.04 -12.76 26.48
CA GLY A 157 -1.25 -11.98 26.73
C GLY A 157 -1.11 -10.47 26.46
N TYR A 158 0.03 -10.01 25.96
CA TYR A 158 0.27 -8.60 25.67
C TYR A 158 0.43 -8.36 24.15
N SER A 159 0.02 -7.18 23.71
CA SER A 159 0.18 -6.64 22.36
C SER A 159 0.22 -5.12 22.40
N ILE A 160 0.71 -4.51 21.32
CA ILE A 160 0.69 -3.05 21.13
C ILE A 160 -0.68 -2.54 20.65
N GLY A 161 -1.61 -3.44 20.32
CA GLY A 161 -2.95 -3.08 19.82
C GLY A 161 -2.99 -2.52 18.40
N TYR A 162 -1.95 -2.70 17.60
CA TYR A 162 -1.93 -2.23 16.21
C TYR A 162 -2.91 -3.02 15.33
N ASP A 163 -3.69 -2.31 14.54
CA ASP A 163 -4.72 -2.85 13.66
C ASP A 163 -4.44 -2.42 12.22
N VAL A 164 -3.99 -3.37 11.40
CA VAL A 164 -3.66 -3.12 9.99
C VAL A 164 -4.84 -2.58 9.19
N ASN A 165 -6.07 -2.85 9.64
CA ASN A 165 -7.29 -2.43 8.96
C ASN A 165 -7.86 -1.13 9.55
N ALA A 166 -7.16 -0.49 10.48
CA ALA A 166 -7.58 0.80 11.04
C ALA A 166 -7.61 1.90 9.95
N ALA A 167 -8.48 2.89 10.11
CA ALA A 167 -8.67 3.95 9.13
C ALA A 167 -7.39 4.80 8.93
N GLU A 168 -6.56 4.88 9.97
CA GLU A 168 -5.24 5.52 9.99
C GLU A 168 -4.29 4.88 8.98
N ASN A 169 -4.47 3.58 8.69
CA ASN A 169 -3.66 2.82 7.74
C ASN A 169 -4.29 2.73 6.34
N GLY A 170 -5.36 3.48 6.06
CA GLY A 170 -6.09 3.44 4.79
C GLY A 170 -6.13 4.76 4.04
N GLU A 171 -6.10 4.71 2.70
CA GLU A 171 -6.37 5.85 1.80
C GLU A 171 -7.25 5.44 0.62
N TRP A 172 -8.19 6.28 0.20
CA TRP A 172 -9.01 6.03 -0.99
C TRP A 172 -8.26 6.43 -2.25
N LEU A 173 -7.93 5.47 -3.10
CA LEU A 173 -7.22 5.72 -4.36
C LEU A 173 -8.09 5.36 -5.56
N PRO A 174 -8.06 6.16 -6.65
CA PRO A 174 -8.79 5.83 -7.88
C PRO A 174 -8.28 4.48 -8.40
N SER A 175 -9.18 3.60 -8.85
CA SER A 175 -8.85 2.18 -9.08
C SER A 175 -9.34 1.70 -10.45
N PRO A 176 -8.83 0.55 -10.93
CA PRO A 176 -9.36 -0.06 -12.15
C PRO A 176 -10.76 -0.66 -11.95
N TYR A 177 -11.31 -0.68 -10.73
CA TYR A 177 -12.53 -1.41 -10.41
C TYR A 177 -13.76 -0.95 -11.19
N ALA A 178 -13.86 0.34 -11.53
CA ALA A 178 -14.92 0.84 -12.39
C ALA A 178 -14.98 0.10 -13.73
N LEU A 179 -13.81 -0.28 -14.23
CA LEU A 179 -13.64 -0.97 -15.49
C LEU A 179 -13.61 -2.50 -15.29
N SER A 180 -13.02 -2.99 -14.20
CA SER A 180 -12.74 -4.41 -14.02
C SER A 180 -13.81 -5.19 -13.24
N ASN A 181 -14.56 -4.56 -12.32
CA ASN A 181 -15.64 -5.19 -11.55
C ASN A 181 -17.00 -5.20 -12.27
N CYS A 182 -17.14 -4.37 -13.31
CA CYS A 182 -18.30 -4.38 -14.19
C CYS A 182 -18.11 -5.29 -15.42
N ASN A 183 -17.03 -6.10 -15.49
CA ASN A 183 -16.61 -6.86 -16.68
C ASN A 183 -16.35 -6.00 -17.94
N GLU A 184 -16.03 -4.72 -17.77
CA GLU A 184 -15.91 -3.76 -18.88
C GLU A 184 -14.46 -3.55 -19.36
N TRP A 185 -13.44 -4.04 -18.65
CA TRP A 185 -12.04 -4.01 -19.10
C TRP A 185 -11.60 -5.36 -19.70
N PRO A 186 -10.90 -5.36 -20.86
CA PRO A 186 -10.04 -6.48 -21.23
C PRO A 186 -9.05 -6.86 -20.11
N ALA A 187 -9.25 -8.04 -19.52
CA ALA A 187 -8.26 -8.65 -18.63
C ALA A 187 -6.92 -8.89 -19.37
N ASP A 188 -5.81 -9.01 -18.65
CA ASP A 188 -4.46 -9.25 -19.23
C ASP A 188 -4.41 -10.38 -20.25
N LEU A 189 -5.17 -11.45 -20.00
CA LEU A 189 -5.29 -12.55 -20.96
C LEU A 189 -6.00 -12.11 -22.24
N GLY A 190 -7.07 -11.32 -22.11
CA GLY A 190 -7.78 -10.76 -23.25
C GLY A 190 -6.91 -9.82 -24.09
N LEU A 191 -6.11 -8.97 -23.45
CA LEU A 191 -5.14 -8.11 -24.12
C LEU A 191 -4.08 -8.90 -24.86
N LYS A 192 -3.54 -9.96 -24.24
CA LYS A 192 -2.59 -10.87 -24.91
C LYS A 192 -3.19 -11.56 -26.13
N TYR A 193 -4.50 -11.79 -26.17
CA TYR A 193 -5.19 -12.32 -27.35
C TYR A 193 -5.47 -11.23 -28.39
N LEU A 194 -5.89 -10.02 -27.98
CA LEU A 194 -6.09 -8.88 -28.88
C LEU A 194 -4.79 -8.54 -29.62
N LYS A 195 -3.66 -8.46 -28.91
CA LYS A 195 -2.31 -8.26 -29.48
C LYS A 195 -1.83 -9.36 -30.44
N LYS A 196 -2.55 -10.48 -30.55
CA LYS A 196 -2.25 -11.59 -31.48
C LYS A 196 -3.20 -11.64 -32.68
N ARG A 197 -4.27 -10.85 -32.68
CA ARG A 197 -5.17 -10.75 -33.85
C ARG A 197 -4.47 -9.95 -34.94
N LYS A 198 -4.89 -10.15 -36.20
CA LYS A 198 -4.45 -9.32 -37.33
C LYS A 198 -4.99 -7.89 -37.29
N ASP A 199 -5.93 -7.63 -36.39
CA ASP A 199 -6.54 -6.33 -36.18
C ASP A 199 -5.78 -5.63 -35.06
N ASP A 200 -4.52 -5.32 -35.35
CA ASP A 200 -3.56 -4.76 -34.39
C ASP A 200 -4.04 -3.40 -33.86
N VAL A 201 -4.82 -2.66 -34.67
CA VAL A 201 -5.40 -1.35 -34.34
C VAL A 201 -6.27 -1.42 -33.08
N LEU A 202 -7.21 -2.36 -32.99
CA LEU A 202 -8.07 -2.52 -31.81
C LEU A 202 -7.27 -2.87 -30.53
N GLY A 203 -6.21 -3.65 -30.69
CA GLY A 203 -5.32 -4.00 -29.60
C GLY A 203 -4.52 -2.79 -29.09
N GLU A 204 -4.04 -1.96 -30.01
CA GLU A 204 -3.33 -0.72 -29.72
C GLU A 204 -4.25 0.33 -29.09
N GLU A 205 -5.46 0.57 -29.62
CA GLU A 205 -6.43 1.52 -29.06
C GLU A 205 -6.81 1.15 -27.62
N THR A 206 -7.00 -0.14 -27.34
CA THR A 206 -7.28 -0.64 -25.99
C THR A 206 -6.11 -0.39 -25.02
N GLU A 207 -4.87 -0.52 -25.51
CA GLU A 207 -3.68 -0.23 -24.70
C GLU A 207 -3.45 1.27 -24.53
N ALA A 208 -3.81 2.09 -25.51
CA ALA A 208 -3.75 3.56 -25.45
C ALA A 208 -4.84 4.15 -24.54
N PHE A 209 -6.01 3.50 -24.44
CA PHE A 209 -7.08 3.88 -23.51
C PHE A 209 -6.62 3.82 -22.05
N LYS A 210 -5.83 2.81 -21.66
CA LYS A 210 -5.44 2.61 -20.26
C LYS A 210 -4.68 3.79 -19.63
N PRO A 211 -3.57 4.27 -20.21
CA PRO A 211 -2.85 5.41 -19.65
C PRO A 211 -3.72 6.67 -19.66
N ALA A 212 -4.57 6.87 -20.67
CA ALA A 212 -5.50 8.00 -20.72
C ALA A 212 -6.51 7.95 -19.56
N TYR A 213 -7.13 6.79 -19.32
CA TYR A 213 -8.04 6.61 -18.19
C TYR A 213 -7.34 6.79 -16.84
N VAL A 214 -6.16 6.20 -16.66
CA VAL A 214 -5.36 6.37 -15.43
C VAL A 214 -5.04 7.84 -15.20
N ALA A 215 -4.57 8.55 -16.23
CA ALA A 215 -4.27 9.98 -16.18
C ALA A 215 -5.49 10.82 -15.75
N ALA A 216 -6.64 10.59 -16.38
CA ALA A 216 -7.87 11.30 -16.06
C ALA A 216 -8.40 10.96 -14.66
N ALA A 217 -8.25 9.70 -14.23
CA ALA A 217 -8.64 9.25 -12.89
C ALA A 217 -7.78 9.88 -11.80
N ILE A 218 -6.46 9.99 -12.03
CA ILE A 218 -5.53 10.70 -11.16
C ILE A 218 -5.95 12.17 -11.04
N GLU A 219 -6.21 12.83 -12.17
CA GLU A 219 -6.61 14.24 -12.20
C GLU A 219 -7.95 14.46 -11.47
N ALA A 220 -8.98 13.68 -11.81
CA ALA A 220 -10.31 13.75 -11.19
C ALA A 220 -10.29 13.45 -9.68
N SER A 221 -9.35 12.61 -9.24
CA SER A 221 -9.14 12.32 -7.82
C SER A 221 -8.38 13.41 -7.04
N GLY A 222 -8.00 14.51 -7.70
CA GLY A 222 -7.20 15.57 -7.09
C GLY A 222 -5.71 15.25 -6.96
N GLY A 223 -5.17 14.40 -7.85
CA GLY A 223 -3.75 14.06 -7.90
C GLY A 223 -3.33 12.85 -7.06
N ARG A 224 -4.27 11.96 -6.71
CA ARG A 224 -3.96 10.72 -6.00
C ARG A 224 -3.39 9.68 -6.97
N GLN A 225 -2.43 8.89 -6.51
CA GLN A 225 -1.89 7.76 -7.26
C GLN A 225 -2.97 6.72 -7.54
N PHE A 226 -2.82 5.95 -8.62
CA PHE A 226 -3.81 4.98 -9.06
C PHE A 226 -3.66 3.65 -8.31
N HIS A 227 -4.74 3.14 -7.73
CA HIS A 227 -4.77 1.92 -6.92
C HIS A 227 -4.47 0.67 -7.75
N MET A 228 -3.26 0.15 -7.60
CA MET A 228 -2.83 -1.10 -8.20
C MET A 228 -1.88 -1.83 -7.25
N ARG A 229 -1.77 -3.16 -7.40
CA ARG A 229 -0.84 -3.94 -6.59
C ARG A 229 0.60 -3.55 -6.94
N HIS A 230 1.37 -3.18 -5.91
CA HIS A 230 2.75 -2.76 -6.12
C HIS A 230 3.78 -3.45 -5.23
N LYS A 231 4.61 -4.26 -5.87
CA LYS A 231 5.75 -4.88 -5.20
C LYS A 231 6.81 -3.85 -4.74
N PRO A 232 7.26 -2.89 -5.56
CA PRO A 232 8.28 -1.93 -5.10
C PRO A 232 7.86 -1.04 -3.92
N TYR A 233 6.59 -0.62 -3.87
CA TYR A 233 6.02 0.11 -2.72
C TYR A 233 6.09 -0.78 -1.47
N SER A 234 5.60 -2.01 -1.61
CA SER A 234 5.54 -2.96 -0.51
C SER A 234 6.94 -3.33 0.00
N ASP A 235 7.91 -3.47 -0.90
CA ASP A 235 9.31 -3.72 -0.57
C ASP A 235 9.94 -2.54 0.17
N LYS A 236 9.60 -1.29 -0.20
CA LYS A 236 10.08 -0.09 0.49
C LYS A 236 9.46 0.06 1.87
N ALA A 237 8.15 -0.15 2.01
CA ALA A 237 7.48 -0.18 3.31
C ALA A 237 8.09 -1.27 4.20
N ARG A 238 8.33 -2.47 3.66
CA ARG A 238 9.01 -3.57 4.37
C ARG A 238 10.41 -3.17 4.84
N ALA A 239 11.21 -2.50 4.02
CA ALA A 239 12.55 -2.07 4.40
C ALA A 239 12.51 -1.09 5.60
N ILE A 240 11.54 -0.17 5.63
CA ILE A 240 11.35 0.74 6.77
C ILE A 240 10.95 -0.05 8.03
N LEU A 241 10.01 -0.99 7.90
CA LEU A 241 9.61 -1.86 9.01
C LEU A 241 10.77 -2.73 9.51
N GLN A 242 11.67 -3.16 8.62
CA GLN A 242 12.89 -3.88 8.98
C GLN A 242 13.81 -3.02 9.87
N SER A 243 14.07 -1.79 9.45
CA SER A 243 14.90 -0.85 10.23
C SER A 243 14.28 -0.51 11.58
N ILE A 244 12.95 -0.37 11.66
CA ILE A 244 12.23 -0.18 12.94
C ILE A 244 12.46 -1.38 13.86
N GLY A 245 12.28 -2.61 13.36
CA GLY A 245 12.47 -3.83 14.13
C GLY A 245 13.90 -4.03 14.62
N GLU A 246 14.89 -3.74 13.77
CA GLU A 246 16.32 -3.79 14.14
C GLU A 246 16.62 -2.80 15.27
N ARG A 247 16.10 -1.58 15.19
CA ARG A 247 16.31 -0.58 16.25
C ARG A 247 15.59 -0.95 17.54
N LEU A 248 14.38 -1.52 17.46
CA LEU A 248 13.66 -2.04 18.64
C LEU A 248 14.47 -3.14 19.34
N ALA A 249 15.14 -4.01 18.59
CA ALA A 249 16.01 -5.02 19.17
C ALA A 249 17.16 -4.39 19.97
N VAL A 250 17.88 -3.43 19.39
CA VAL A 250 18.96 -2.71 20.08
C VAL A 250 18.44 -1.94 21.30
N MET A 251 17.27 -1.31 21.21
CA MET A 251 16.63 -0.66 22.36
C MET A 251 16.32 -1.66 23.48
N ALA A 252 15.74 -2.81 23.14
CA ALA A 252 15.32 -3.81 24.10
C ALA A 252 16.50 -4.46 24.85
N THR A 253 17.66 -4.61 24.21
CA THR A 253 18.80 -5.36 24.77
C THR A 253 19.93 -4.49 25.29
N GLU A 254 20.11 -3.26 24.79
CA GLU A 254 21.34 -2.51 25.02
C GLU A 254 21.13 -1.09 25.53
N SER A 255 20.07 -0.39 25.12
CA SER A 255 20.03 1.07 25.25
C SER A 255 18.81 1.65 25.97
N CYS A 256 17.71 0.91 26.11
CA CYS A 256 16.54 1.35 26.88
C CYS A 256 16.46 0.65 28.23
N SER A 257 16.69 1.39 29.33
CA SER A 257 16.57 0.85 30.69
C SER A 257 15.17 0.30 30.98
N ILE A 258 14.12 1.02 30.57
CA ILE A 258 12.72 0.57 30.76
C ILE A 258 12.47 -0.76 30.06
N ALA A 259 12.95 -0.91 28.82
CA ALA A 259 12.78 -2.17 28.08
C ALA A 259 13.52 -3.31 28.79
N MET A 260 14.79 -3.11 29.13
CA MET A 260 15.62 -4.12 29.81
C MET A 260 15.06 -4.53 31.18
N GLU A 261 14.63 -3.56 32.00
CA GLU A 261 14.00 -3.79 33.31
C GLU A 261 12.63 -4.46 33.18
N SER A 262 11.95 -4.28 32.04
CA SER A 262 10.66 -4.94 31.78
C SER A 262 10.78 -6.43 31.42
N LYS A 263 12.00 -6.93 31.18
CA LYS A 263 12.24 -8.33 30.80
C LYS A 263 11.73 -9.28 31.89
N ALA A 264 11.03 -10.34 31.49
CA ALA A 264 10.56 -11.35 32.43
C ALA A 264 11.75 -12.11 33.06
N GLU A 265 11.69 -12.40 34.35
CA GLU A 265 12.78 -13.04 35.11
C GLU A 265 13.21 -14.42 34.54
N ASN A 266 12.30 -15.13 33.86
CA ASN A 266 12.51 -16.48 33.34
C ASN A 266 12.25 -16.61 31.83
N GLU A 267 12.07 -15.50 31.11
CA GLU A 267 11.81 -15.52 29.66
C GLU A 267 12.56 -14.38 28.96
N ASP A 268 13.02 -14.62 27.74
CA ASP A 268 13.56 -13.56 26.87
C ASP A 268 12.43 -12.72 26.25
N ARG A 269 11.53 -12.20 27.10
CA ARG A 269 10.35 -11.44 26.70
C ARG A 269 10.18 -10.17 27.52
N PHE A 270 9.77 -9.10 26.85
CA PHE A 270 9.66 -7.75 27.37
C PHE A 270 8.20 -7.31 27.52
N ALA A 271 7.96 -6.24 28.27
CA ALA A 271 6.69 -5.52 28.17
C ALA A 271 6.50 -4.97 26.74
N PRO A 272 5.26 -4.79 26.26
CA PRO A 272 5.02 -4.27 24.92
C PRO A 272 5.53 -2.82 24.77
N PRO A 273 6.19 -2.48 23.64
CA PRO A 273 6.55 -1.11 23.30
C PRO A 273 5.30 -0.33 22.83
N LEU A 274 4.50 0.19 23.76
CA LEU A 274 3.18 0.75 23.44
C LEU A 274 3.22 1.95 22.50
N GLY A 275 4.30 2.72 22.50
CA GLY A 275 4.49 3.83 21.55
C GLY A 275 4.70 3.38 20.10
N LEU A 276 4.91 2.08 19.84
CA LEU A 276 5.08 1.54 18.49
C LEU A 276 3.82 1.73 17.63
N THR A 277 2.63 1.73 18.23
CA THR A 277 1.37 1.94 17.49
C THR A 277 1.28 3.36 16.93
N ALA A 278 1.56 4.38 17.75
CA ALA A 278 1.57 5.78 17.31
C ALA A 278 2.57 5.99 16.16
N ARG A 279 3.72 5.33 16.29
CA ARG A 279 4.81 5.33 15.31
C ARG A 279 4.44 4.71 13.97
N LEU A 280 3.80 3.54 13.98
CA LEU A 280 3.29 2.92 12.77
C LEU A 280 2.21 3.78 12.11
N ASN A 281 1.35 4.44 12.90
CA ASN A 281 0.36 5.39 12.38
C ASN A 281 1.02 6.63 11.76
N SER A 282 2.09 7.16 12.37
CA SER A 282 2.88 8.24 11.76
C SER A 282 3.55 7.81 10.46
N LEU A 283 4.04 6.56 10.37
CA LEU A 283 4.54 6.00 9.13
C LEU A 283 3.43 5.92 8.07
N SER A 284 2.25 5.40 8.42
CA SER A 284 1.09 5.40 7.51
C SER A 284 0.78 6.81 7.01
N GLU A 285 0.72 7.81 7.89
CA GLU A 285 0.48 9.20 7.48
C GLU A 285 1.56 9.77 6.55
N SER A 286 2.82 9.44 6.81
CA SER A 286 3.95 9.82 5.93
C SER A 286 3.79 9.18 4.55
N LEU A 287 3.44 7.89 4.50
CA LEU A 287 3.19 7.15 3.26
C LEU A 287 1.95 7.68 2.53
N ARG A 288 0.89 8.07 3.25
CA ARG A 288 -0.31 8.71 2.69
C ARG A 288 0.05 9.96 1.90
N GLY A 289 0.94 10.79 2.47
CA GLY A 289 1.46 11.97 1.78
C GLY A 289 2.13 11.68 0.44
N LEU A 290 2.72 10.50 0.27
CA LEU A 290 3.39 10.09 -0.98
C LEU A 290 2.39 9.62 -2.05
N LEU A 291 1.23 9.13 -1.62
CA LEU A 291 0.17 8.64 -2.50
C LEU A 291 -0.85 9.72 -2.90
N THR A 292 -0.95 10.79 -2.13
CA THR A 292 -2.03 11.79 -2.28
C THR A 292 -1.56 13.18 -2.70
N LYS A 293 -0.28 13.52 -2.53
CA LYS A 293 0.25 14.85 -2.84
C LYS A 293 0.80 14.90 -4.27
N SER A 294 0.79 16.10 -4.85
CA SER A 294 1.31 16.43 -6.19
C SER A 294 2.83 16.28 -6.36
N VAL A 295 3.52 15.64 -5.41
CA VAL A 295 4.96 15.36 -5.46
C VAL A 295 5.16 13.86 -5.39
N TRP A 296 5.01 13.18 -6.53
CA TRP A 296 5.28 11.76 -6.63
C TRP A 296 6.80 11.55 -6.71
N ARG A 297 7.30 10.57 -5.94
CA ARG A 297 8.73 10.34 -5.75
C ARG A 297 9.07 8.90 -6.15
N PRO A 298 9.87 8.68 -7.21
CA PRO A 298 10.43 7.36 -7.47
C PRO A 298 11.17 6.82 -6.23
N PRO A 299 11.13 5.52 -5.91
CA PRO A 299 10.40 4.43 -6.60
C PRO A 299 8.98 4.18 -6.03
N LEU A 300 8.42 5.11 -5.26
CA LEU A 300 7.16 4.95 -4.53
C LEU A 300 5.95 5.27 -5.42
N TYR A 301 5.81 4.46 -6.47
CA TYR A 301 4.60 4.40 -7.27
C TYR A 301 3.71 3.26 -6.75
N THR A 302 2.44 3.27 -7.10
CA THR A 302 1.51 2.16 -6.87
C THR A 302 1.44 1.21 -8.08
N ASP A 303 2.02 1.60 -9.23
CA ASP A 303 2.23 0.74 -10.40
C ASP A 303 3.05 1.43 -11.51
N SER A 304 3.33 0.67 -12.56
CA SER A 304 4.04 1.17 -13.75
C SER A 304 3.25 2.22 -14.53
N LEU A 305 1.91 2.16 -14.60
CA LEU A 305 1.11 3.19 -15.28
C LEU A 305 1.12 4.50 -14.48
N THR A 306 1.06 4.42 -13.15
CA THR A 306 1.27 5.57 -12.28
C THR A 306 2.67 6.16 -12.47
N GLN A 307 3.70 5.31 -12.61
CA GLN A 307 5.05 5.76 -12.92
C GLN A 307 5.14 6.44 -14.30
N ASP A 308 4.57 5.83 -15.33
CA ASP A 308 4.59 6.35 -16.71
C ASP A 308 3.91 7.72 -16.78
N TYR A 309 2.74 7.87 -16.13
CA TYR A 309 2.08 9.16 -15.98
C TYR A 309 2.96 10.18 -15.26
N ALA A 310 3.63 9.78 -14.17
CA ALA A 310 4.53 10.67 -13.43
C ALA A 310 5.67 11.18 -14.32
N ASP A 311 6.31 10.28 -15.06
CA ASP A 311 7.41 10.60 -15.97
C ASP A 311 6.93 11.50 -17.14
N GLU A 312 5.71 11.29 -17.65
CA GLU A 312 5.09 12.17 -18.65
C GLU A 312 4.84 13.58 -18.10
N MET A 313 4.23 13.70 -16.93
CA MET A 313 3.96 14.99 -16.27
C MET A 313 5.25 15.77 -15.98
N VAL A 314 6.33 15.07 -15.66
CA VAL A 314 7.68 15.67 -15.56
C VAL A 314 8.17 16.14 -16.93
N GLY A 315 8.01 15.33 -17.98
CA GLY A 315 8.41 15.66 -19.35
C GLY A 315 7.74 16.93 -19.89
N ILE A 316 6.47 17.16 -19.54
CA ILE A 316 5.72 18.36 -19.95
C ILE A 316 5.81 19.53 -18.95
N GLY A 317 6.62 19.41 -17.90
CA GLY A 317 6.87 20.47 -16.92
C GLY A 317 5.73 20.75 -15.93
N LYS A 318 4.72 19.87 -15.86
CA LYS A 318 3.65 19.96 -14.84
C LYS A 318 4.14 19.52 -13.47
N PHE A 319 5.05 18.54 -13.42
CA PHE A 319 5.73 18.11 -12.20
C PHE A 319 7.20 18.49 -12.23
N THR A 320 7.75 18.82 -11.06
CA THR A 320 9.20 18.92 -10.90
C THR A 320 9.74 17.54 -10.57
N ARG A 321 10.68 17.03 -11.38
CA ARG A 321 11.39 15.79 -11.02
C ARG A 321 12.11 16.06 -9.71
N SER A 322 11.66 15.39 -8.65
CA SER A 322 12.40 15.34 -7.40
C SER A 322 13.82 14.89 -7.73
N LYS A 323 14.80 15.78 -7.51
CA LYS A 323 16.23 15.43 -7.58
C LYS A 323 16.57 14.63 -6.34
N ALA A 324 15.93 13.48 -6.13
CA ALA A 324 16.40 12.51 -5.16
C ALA A 324 17.71 11.91 -5.70
N LYS A 325 18.80 12.69 -5.63
CA LYS A 325 20.17 12.16 -5.56
C LYS A 325 20.35 11.56 -4.17
N GLY A 326 19.58 10.52 -3.86
CA GLY A 326 19.80 9.67 -2.71
C GLY A 326 20.36 8.37 -3.25
N SER A 327 21.69 8.25 -3.28
CA SER A 327 22.28 6.92 -3.29
C SER A 327 21.66 6.17 -2.11
N VAL A 328 21.27 4.91 -2.32
CA VAL A 328 21.08 4.00 -1.20
C VAL A 328 22.46 3.83 -0.58
N THR A 329 22.83 4.76 0.29
CA THR A 329 24.04 4.64 1.09
C THR A 329 23.77 3.41 1.96
N ARG A 330 24.60 2.38 1.77
CA ARG A 330 24.67 1.23 2.66
C ARG A 330 24.65 1.74 4.10
N ILE A 331 23.61 1.37 4.83
CA ILE A 331 23.62 1.41 6.29
C ILE A 331 24.46 0.20 6.70
N LEU A 332 25.69 0.47 7.12
CA LEU A 332 26.47 -0.36 8.04
C LEU A 332 26.44 0.35 9.38
#